data_AF-A0A0G0F9Z6-F1
#
_entry.id   AF-A0A0G0F9Z6-F1
#
_cell.length_a   1.000
_cell.length_b   1.000
_cell.length_c   1.000
_cell.angle_alpha   90.00
_cell.angle_beta   90.00
_cell.angle_gamma   90.00
#
_symmetry.space_group_name_H-M   'P 1'
#
loop_
_entity.id
_entity.type
_entity.pdbx_description
1 polymer ?
#
loop_
_entity_poly.entity_id
_entity_poly.type
_entity_poly.pdbx_seq_one_letter_code
_entity_poly.pdbx_strand_id
1 'polypeptide(L)'
;MCEIPSNVILADEFLEIFDGMSIGSNDLAQLTLGLDRDSGIVTHIANENNPSVKKLVSEIIHKCKEKNKYIGICGQAPSDYPEFAQFLVNEGIESMSLNPDTVIKIIMALGKNQ
;
A
#
# COMPACT_ATOMS: atom_id res chain seq x y z
N MET A 1 1.52 7.51 -9.04
CA MET A 1 1.92 6.91 -7.75
C MET A 1 1.10 7.57 -6.65
N CYS A 2 0.63 6.81 -5.66
CA CYS A 2 -0.14 7.31 -4.51
C CYS A 2 0.67 7.05 -3.25
N GLU A 3 1.39 8.08 -2.82
CA GLU A 3 2.39 7.97 -1.74
C GLU A 3 2.44 9.21 -0.87
N ILE A 4 1.76 10.28 -1.27
CA ILE A 4 1.56 11.47 -0.44
C ILE A 4 0.16 11.37 0.17
N PRO A 5 -0.03 11.61 1.47
CA PRO A 5 -1.36 11.56 2.09
C PRO A 5 -2.42 12.40 1.38
N SER A 6 -2.02 13.52 0.75
CA SER A 6 -2.93 14.34 -0.08
C SER A 6 -3.50 13.60 -1.29
N ASN A 7 -2.80 12.61 -1.86
CA ASN A 7 -3.32 11.78 -2.95
C ASN A 7 -4.52 10.95 -2.48
N VAL A 8 -4.51 10.48 -1.23
CA VAL A 8 -5.60 9.69 -0.65
C VAL A 8 -6.75 10.61 -0.25
N ILE A 9 -6.45 11.71 0.44
CA ILE A 9 -7.44 12.70 0.91
C ILE A 9 -8.25 13.27 -0.27
N LEU A 10 -7.58 13.61 -1.38
CA LEU A 10 -8.18 14.18 -2.58
C LEU A 10 -8.29 13.16 -3.73
N ALA A 11 -8.45 11.88 -3.39
CA ALA A 11 -8.47 10.81 -4.38
C ALA A 11 -9.58 10.99 -5.42
N ASP A 12 -10.71 11.60 -5.06
CA ASP A 12 -11.80 11.83 -6.01
C ASP A 12 -11.37 12.73 -7.15
N GLU A 13 -10.75 13.87 -6.82
CA GLU A 13 -10.24 14.86 -7.76
C GLU A 13 -9.08 14.29 -8.59
N PHE A 14 -8.20 13.51 -7.97
CA PHE A 14 -7.12 12.86 -8.70
C PHE A 14 -7.66 11.81 -9.70
N LEU A 15 -8.66 11.02 -9.34
CA LEU A 15 -9.20 9.96 -10.21
C LEU A 15 -10.05 10.47 -11.37
N GLU A 16 -10.43 11.76 -11.38
CA GLU A 16 -10.99 12.41 -12.56
C GLU A 16 -9.94 12.59 -13.68
N ILE A 17 -8.67 12.69 -13.30
CA ILE A 17 -7.56 12.98 -14.21
C ILE A 17 -6.78 11.71 -14.56
N PHE A 18 -6.58 10.83 -13.58
CA PHE A 18 -5.75 9.64 -13.70
C PHE A 18 -6.57 8.36 -13.94
N ASP A 19 -5.95 7.39 -14.62
CA ASP A 19 -6.57 6.08 -14.91
C ASP A 19 -6.57 5.12 -13.70
N GLY A 20 -5.87 5.49 -12.64
CA GLY A 20 -5.74 4.72 -11.43
C GLY A 20 -4.53 5.13 -10.60
N MET A 21 -4.20 4.30 -9.62
CA MET A 21 -3.12 4.57 -8.69
C MET A 21 -2.25 3.33 -8.43
N SER A 22 -0.98 3.57 -8.13
CA SER A 22 -0.08 2.55 -7.58
C SER A 22 0.46 3.07 -6.26
N ILE A 23 0.21 2.36 -5.17
CA ILE A 23 0.55 2.76 -3.81
C ILE A 23 2.06 2.63 -3.58
N GLY A 24 2.70 3.72 -3.16
CA GLY A 24 4.07 3.72 -2.65
C GLY A 24 4.06 3.59 -1.13
N SER A 25 4.06 2.38 -0.58
CA SER A 25 3.80 2.16 0.86
C SER A 25 4.84 2.81 1.77
N ASN A 26 6.10 2.86 1.33
CA ASN A 26 7.19 3.39 2.15
C ASN A 26 7.06 4.90 2.37
N ASP A 27 6.90 5.67 1.30
CA ASP A 27 6.75 7.12 1.38
C ASP A 27 5.38 7.50 1.95
N LEU A 28 4.34 6.70 1.68
CA LEU A 28 3.04 6.87 2.33
C LEU A 28 3.17 6.71 3.85
N ALA A 29 3.88 5.70 4.34
CA ALA A 29 4.11 5.53 5.77
C ALA A 29 4.95 6.68 6.35
N GLN A 30 6.03 7.06 5.68
CA GLN A 30 6.91 8.15 6.08
C GLN A 30 6.13 9.45 6.31
N LEU A 31 5.34 9.86 5.31
CA LEU A 31 4.60 11.12 5.32
C LEU A 31 3.36 11.06 6.21
N THR A 32 2.70 9.90 6.33
CA THR A 32 1.55 9.72 7.24
C THR A 32 1.97 9.80 8.70
N LEU A 33 3.11 9.21 9.03
CA LEU A 33 3.61 9.15 10.42
C LEU A 33 4.50 10.34 10.78
N GLY A 34 4.85 11.19 9.82
CA GLY A 34 5.68 12.37 10.03
C GLY A 34 7.10 12.02 10.49
N LEU A 35 7.65 10.92 9.97
CA LEU A 35 8.95 10.39 10.35
C LEU A 35 9.93 10.43 9.18
N ASP A 36 11.21 10.32 9.48
CA ASP A 36 12.27 10.12 8.49
C ASP A 36 12.74 8.67 8.61
N ARG A 37 12.51 7.84 7.57
CA ARG A 37 12.86 6.42 7.61
C ARG A 37 14.37 6.18 7.53
N ASP A 38 15.14 7.15 7.06
CA ASP A 38 16.60 7.06 6.97
C ASP A 38 17.27 7.52 8.27
N SER A 39 16.48 8.09 9.20
CA SER A 39 16.94 8.42 10.54
C SER A 39 17.08 7.17 11.40
N GLY A 40 18.32 6.80 11.70
CA GLY A 40 18.66 5.68 12.60
C GLY A 40 18.02 5.73 14.00
N ILE A 41 17.42 6.86 14.38
CA ILE A 41 16.75 7.06 15.66
C ILE A 41 15.31 6.53 15.63
N VAL A 42 14.58 6.69 14.52
CA VAL A 42 13.13 6.43 14.44
C VAL A 42 12.73 5.35 13.43
N THR A 43 13.69 4.72 12.76
CA THR A 43 13.47 3.61 11.81
C THR A 43 12.57 2.50 12.34
N HIS A 44 12.68 2.17 13.62
CA HIS A 44 11.87 1.13 14.28
C HIS A 44 10.36 1.48 14.39
N ILE A 45 9.99 2.74 14.19
CA ILE A 45 8.60 3.24 14.22
C ILE A 45 8.02 3.30 12.80
N ALA A 46 8.88 3.38 11.78
CA ALA A 46 8.51 3.38 10.37
C ALA A 46 7.96 2.00 9.98
N ASN A 47 6.64 1.84 10.09
CA ASN A 47 6.00 0.56 9.84
C ASN A 47 4.72 0.77 9.01
N GLU A 48 4.69 0.17 7.83
CA GLU A 48 3.55 0.20 6.92
C GLU A 48 2.31 -0.49 7.51
N ASN A 49 2.47 -1.40 8.49
CA ASN A 49 1.37 -2.00 9.24
C ASN A 49 0.72 -1.05 10.26
N ASN A 50 1.22 0.18 10.43
CA ASN A 50 0.60 1.15 11.32
C ASN A 50 -0.90 1.35 10.93
N PRO A 51 -1.82 1.36 11.91
CA PRO A 51 -3.26 1.49 11.63
C PRO A 51 -3.62 2.71 10.77
N SER A 52 -2.93 3.84 10.95
CA SER A 52 -3.15 5.04 10.14
C SER A 52 -2.77 4.83 8.68
N VAL A 53 -1.66 4.13 8.42
CA VAL A 53 -1.21 3.81 7.06
C VAL A 53 -2.15 2.81 6.40
N LYS A 54 -2.50 1.72 7.10
CA LYS A 54 -3.46 0.72 6.60
C LYS A 54 -4.83 1.33 6.28
N LYS A 55 -5.28 2.31 7.09
CA LYS A 55 -6.52 3.05 6.81
C LYS A 55 -6.45 3.80 5.48
N LEU A 56 -5.36 4.53 5.22
CA LEU A 56 -5.18 5.25 3.96
C LEU A 56 -5.06 4.31 2.76
N VAL A 57 -4.38 3.17 2.94
CA VAL A 57 -4.28 2.12 1.91
C VAL A 57 -5.65 1.52 1.59
N SER A 58 -6.45 1.17 2.61
CA SER A 58 -7.83 0.69 2.43
C SER A 58 -8.70 1.73 1.71
N GLU A 59 -8.63 3.00 2.14
CA GLU A 59 -9.41 4.09 1.55
C GLU A 59 -9.11 4.26 0.05
N ILE A 60 -7.84 4.30 -0.34
CA ILE A 60 -7.51 4.47 -1.77
C ILE A 60 -7.87 3.25 -2.61
N ILE A 61 -7.75 2.03 -2.06
CA ILE A 61 -8.20 0.81 -2.74
C ILE A 61 -9.70 0.89 -3.04
N HIS A 62 -10.51 1.24 -2.05
CA HIS A 62 -11.95 1.36 -2.22
C HIS A 62 -12.32 2.48 -3.19
N LYS A 63 -11.72 3.67 -3.10
CA LYS A 63 -12.01 4.78 -4.01
C LYS A 63 -11.67 4.47 -5.48
N CYS A 64 -10.54 3.81 -5.73
CA CYS A 64 -10.22 3.36 -7.10
C CYS A 64 -11.25 2.35 -7.61
N LYS A 65 -11.64 1.37 -6.79
CA LYS A 65 -12.60 0.33 -7.16
C LYS A 65 -14.00 0.89 -7.41
N GLU A 66 -14.47 1.80 -6.57
CA GLU A 66 -15.77 2.47 -6.73
C GLU A 66 -15.86 3.23 -8.06
N LYS A 67 -14.75 3.78 -8.53
CA LYS A 67 -14.66 4.49 -9.82
C LYS A 67 -14.24 3.61 -10.99
N ASN A 68 -14.08 2.31 -10.78
CA ASN A 68 -13.57 1.36 -11.78
C ASN A 68 -12.23 1.80 -12.39
N LYS A 69 -11.32 2.24 -11.53
CA LYS A 69 -9.96 2.70 -11.86
C LYS A 69 -8.94 1.70 -11.35
N TYR A 70 -7.80 1.61 -12.04
CA TYR A 70 -6.73 0.68 -11.68
C TYR A 70 -6.21 0.94 -10.25
N ILE A 71 -5.89 -0.12 -9.51
CA ILE A 71 -5.20 -0.01 -8.23
C ILE A 71 -4.14 -1.09 -8.03
N GLY A 72 -2.90 -0.67 -7.86
CA GLY A 72 -1.77 -1.52 -7.51
C GLY A 72 -0.96 -1.01 -6.33
N ILE A 73 0.11 -1.74 -6.01
CA ILE A 73 1.11 -1.34 -5.01
C ILE A 73 2.51 -1.72 -5.52
N CYS A 74 3.48 -0.84 -5.32
CA CYS A 74 4.90 -1.07 -5.63
C CYS A 74 5.85 -0.82 -4.45
N GLY A 75 5.32 -0.51 -3.27
CA GLY A 75 6.11 -0.40 -2.05
C GLY A 75 6.58 -1.76 -1.51
N GLN A 76 7.48 -1.72 -0.53
CA GLN A 76 8.11 -2.93 0.04
C GLN A 76 7.19 -3.73 0.97
N ALA A 77 6.14 -3.09 1.52
CA ALA A 77 5.26 -3.71 2.52
C ALA A 77 4.75 -5.12 2.16
N PRO A 78 4.20 -5.39 0.96
CA PRO A 78 3.75 -6.75 0.61
C PRO A 78 4.88 -7.77 0.39
N SER A 79 6.12 -7.32 0.17
CA SER A 79 7.30 -8.20 0.11
C SER A 79 7.80 -8.59 1.50
N ASP A 80 7.80 -7.63 2.43
CA ASP A 80 8.34 -7.78 3.77
C ASP A 80 7.34 -8.48 4.73
N TYR A 81 6.05 -8.18 4.56
CA TYR A 81 4.99 -8.56 5.48
C TYR A 81 3.91 -9.42 4.77
N PRO A 82 3.95 -10.76 4.86
CA PRO A 82 2.93 -11.63 4.28
C PRO A 82 1.49 -11.31 4.75
N GLU A 83 1.33 -10.86 5.99
CA GLU A 83 0.06 -10.41 6.55
C GLU A 83 -0.43 -9.10 5.92
N PHE A 84 0.48 -8.23 5.47
CA PHE A 84 0.13 -7.04 4.72
C PHE A 84 -0.31 -7.41 3.30
N ALA A 85 0.38 -8.36 2.65
CA ALA A 85 -0.08 -8.92 1.38
C ALA A 85 -1.48 -9.53 1.50
N GLN A 86 -1.75 -10.29 2.57
CA GLN A 86 -3.09 -10.84 2.84
C GLN A 86 -4.13 -9.74 3.05
N PHE A 87 -3.77 -8.69 3.81
CA PHE A 87 -4.63 -7.52 3.99
C PHE A 87 -5.00 -6.88 2.65
N LEU A 88 -4.03 -6.66 1.75
CA LEU A 88 -4.30 -6.07 0.43
C LEU A 88 -5.23 -6.95 -0.43
N VAL A 89 -5.06 -8.27 -0.37
CA VAL A 89 -5.97 -9.21 -1.04
C VAL A 89 -7.39 -9.10 -0.48
N ASN A 90 -7.53 -8.96 0.84
CA ASN A 90 -8.84 -8.82 1.48
C ASN A 90 -9.53 -7.49 1.13
N GLU A 91 -8.79 -6.38 1.00
CA GLU A 91 -9.30 -5.10 0.47
C GLU A 91 -9.60 -5.20 -1.05
N GLY A 92 -9.03 -6.21 -1.70
CA GLY A 92 -9.20 -6.52 -3.11
C GLY A 92 -8.41 -5.60 -4.03
N ILE A 93 -7.12 -5.42 -3.70
CA ILE A 93 -6.10 -4.87 -4.60
C ILE A 93 -6.09 -5.63 -5.94
N GLU A 94 -5.82 -4.96 -7.06
CA GLU A 94 -5.77 -5.61 -8.37
C GLU A 94 -4.39 -6.22 -8.67
N SER A 95 -3.31 -5.55 -8.21
CA SER A 95 -1.94 -5.99 -8.48
C SER A 95 -0.98 -5.66 -7.34
N MET A 96 0.04 -6.51 -7.17
CA MET A 96 1.15 -6.29 -6.24
C MET A 96 2.46 -6.48 -7.00
N SER A 97 3.34 -5.48 -6.95
CA SER A 97 4.73 -5.62 -7.38
C SER A 97 5.56 -6.02 -6.17
N LEU A 98 6.26 -7.16 -6.28
CA LEU A 98 7.01 -7.78 -5.19
C LEU A 98 8.49 -7.88 -5.56
N ASN A 99 9.36 -7.97 -4.56
CA ASN A 99 10.75 -8.32 -4.77
C ASN A 99 10.84 -9.76 -5.34
N PRO A 100 11.68 -10.02 -6.37
CA PRO A 100 11.72 -11.32 -7.04
C PRO A 100 11.96 -12.52 -6.11
N ASP A 101 12.74 -12.33 -5.06
CA ASP A 101 13.09 -13.36 -4.06
C ASP A 101 11.93 -13.67 -3.09
N THR A 102 10.95 -12.77 -2.93
CA THR A 102 9.82 -12.96 -2.02
C THR A 102 8.57 -13.52 -2.72
N VAL A 103 8.49 -13.46 -4.06
CA VAL A 103 7.31 -13.85 -4.84
C VAL A 103 6.75 -15.22 -4.43
N ILE A 104 7.58 -16.26 -4.40
CA ILE A 104 7.14 -17.63 -4.07
C ILE A 104 6.63 -17.72 -2.64
N LYS A 105 7.34 -17.11 -1.68
CA LYS A 105 6.95 -17.08 -0.26
C LYS A 105 5.58 -16.43 -0.08
N ILE A 106 5.35 -15.30 -0.75
CA ILE A 106 4.08 -14.57 -0.67
C ILE A 106 2.95 -15.36 -1.31
N ILE A 107 3.14 -15.91 -2.52
CA ILE A 107 2.12 -16.76 -3.17
C ILE A 107 1.73 -17.94 -2.28
N MET A 108 2.71 -18.63 -1.67
CA MET A 108 2.44 -19.74 -0.75
C MET A 108 1.72 -19.30 0.52
N ALA A 109 2.01 -18.09 1.04
CA ALA A 109 1.33 -17.56 2.21
C ALA A 109 -0.14 -17.25 1.91
N LEU A 110 -0.41 -16.61 0.76
CA LEU A 110 -1.77 -16.26 0.34
C LEU A 110 -2.61 -17.50 0.00
N GLY A 111 -2.01 -18.51 -0.64
CA GLY A 111 -2.70 -19.75 -1.01
C GLY A 111 -3.09 -20.66 0.17
N LYS A 112 -2.55 -20.44 1.37
CA LYS A 112 -2.91 -21.19 2.59
C LYS A 112 -4.14 -20.63 3.31
N ASN A 113 -4.55 -19.41 2.99
CA ASN A 113 -5.64 -18.68 3.66
C ASN A 113 -6.93 -18.61 2.81
N GLN A 114 -6.99 -19.37 1.71
CA GLN A 114 -8.21 -19.61 0.92
C GLN A 114 -8.85 -20.93 1.35
#